data_AF-A0A556MQ17-F1
#
_entry.id   AF-A0A556MQ17-F1
#
_cell.length_a   1.000
_cell.length_b   1.000
_cell.length_c   1.000
_cell.angle_alpha   90.00
_cell.angle_beta   90.00
_cell.angle_gamma   90.00
#
_symmetry.space_group_name_H-M   'P 1'
#
loop_
_entity.id
_entity.type
_entity.pdbx_description
1 polymer ?
#
loop_
_entity_poly.entity_id
_entity_poly.type
_entity_poly.pdbx_seq_one_letter_code
_entity_poly.pdbx_strand_id
1 'polypeptide(L)'
;MKKNNTSFWILPILVVLIAACTTTKAEKVEEASENVQNAQNELDRANENYAKEIAVYRLSVESDLRENKLKIAKLQDQKTFLKEGVLAVRNEKIVAMRKRNDELELRMRKYRGDNAEDLKEFRHKFDSDLRELEKSLKDFGEDAIR
;
A
#
# COMPACT_ATOMS: atom_id res chain seq x y z
N MET A 1 -64.82 -50.02 51.28
CA MET A 1 -64.24 -50.47 49.98
C MET A 1 -64.34 -49.27 49.04
N LYS A 2 -63.31 -48.76 48.34
CA LYS A 2 -62.07 -49.33 47.83
C LYS A 2 -61.12 -48.15 47.53
N LYS A 3 -60.01 -48.10 48.28
CA LYS A 3 -58.62 -47.74 47.91
C LYS A 3 -58.33 -46.65 46.84
N ASN A 4 -57.48 -45.70 47.28
CA ASN A 4 -56.19 -45.28 46.66
C ASN A 4 -56.27 -44.34 45.43
N ASN A 5 -55.36 -43.42 45.13
CA ASN A 5 -54.02 -43.12 45.65
C ASN A 5 -53.61 -41.71 45.20
N THR A 6 -52.77 -41.07 46.00
CA THR A 6 -51.92 -39.91 45.68
C THR A 6 -51.19 -40.05 44.35
N SER A 7 -51.10 -38.98 43.55
CA SER A 7 -49.82 -38.64 42.89
C SER A 7 -49.82 -37.21 42.35
N PHE A 8 -49.00 -36.39 43.01
CA PHE A 8 -48.26 -35.24 42.47
C PHE A 8 -47.89 -35.44 40.99
N TRP A 9 -47.99 -34.42 40.15
CA TRP A 9 -47.00 -34.04 39.10
C TRP A 9 -47.46 -32.71 38.46
N ILE A 10 -47.07 -31.60 39.08
CA ILE A 10 -47.01 -30.28 38.43
C ILE A 10 -45.77 -30.28 37.52
N LEU A 11 -45.97 -29.98 36.23
CA LEU A 11 -45.03 -29.51 35.19
C LEU A 11 -43.77 -30.35 34.86
N PRO A 12 -43.49 -30.60 33.57
CA PRO A 12 -42.66 -29.64 32.83
C PRO A 12 -42.99 -29.57 31.33
N ILE A 13 -43.83 -28.61 30.91
CA ILE A 13 -43.91 -28.21 29.49
C ILE A 13 -43.33 -26.80 29.26
N LEU A 14 -42.92 -26.09 30.33
CA LEU A 14 -42.33 -24.76 30.22
C LEU A 14 -40.79 -24.74 30.09
N VAL A 15 -40.09 -25.89 30.16
CA VAL A 15 -38.61 -25.92 30.11
C VAL A 15 -38.08 -26.01 28.66
N VAL A 16 -38.82 -26.61 27.72
CA VAL A 16 -38.36 -26.82 26.33
C VAL A 16 -38.31 -25.51 25.52
N LEU A 17 -39.20 -24.56 25.81
CA LEU A 17 -39.22 -23.25 25.13
C LEU A 17 -38.08 -22.32 25.59
N ILE A 18 -37.58 -22.48 26.82
CA ILE A 18 -36.47 -21.68 27.36
C ILE A 18 -35.14 -22.21 26.81
N ALA A 19 -34.99 -23.54 26.70
CA ALA A 19 -33.79 -24.17 26.15
C ALA A 19 -33.53 -23.80 24.68
N ALA A 20 -34.58 -23.74 23.84
CA ALA A 20 -34.47 -23.33 22.44
C ALA A 20 -34.11 -21.84 22.27
N CYS A 21 -34.49 -20.98 23.21
CA CYS A 21 -34.19 -19.55 23.13
C CYS A 21 -32.75 -19.23 23.59
N THR A 22 -32.16 -20.06 24.44
CA THR A 22 -30.77 -19.92 24.93
C THR A 22 -29.74 -20.51 23.97
N THR A 23 -30.04 -21.62 23.30
CA THR A 23 -29.11 -22.26 22.34
C THR A 23 -28.92 -21.43 21.10
N THR A 24 -30.00 -20.90 20.50
CA THR A 24 -29.89 -20.05 19.29
C THR A 24 -29.20 -18.71 19.57
N LYS A 25 -29.26 -18.20 20.81
CA LYS A 25 -28.50 -17.00 21.20
C LYS A 25 -27.03 -17.32 21.41
N ALA A 26 -26.70 -18.45 22.02
CA ALA A 26 -25.31 -18.89 22.20
C ALA A 26 -24.62 -19.13 20.85
N GLU A 27 -25.27 -19.84 19.93
CA GLU A 27 -24.77 -20.11 18.57
C GLU A 27 -24.51 -18.82 17.78
N LYS A 28 -25.45 -17.85 17.82
CA LYS A 28 -25.26 -16.54 17.18
C LYS A 28 -24.13 -15.71 17.80
N VAL A 29 -23.89 -15.85 19.11
CA VAL A 29 -22.79 -15.16 19.79
C VAL A 29 -21.45 -15.80 19.43
N GLU A 30 -21.40 -17.13 19.33
CA GLU A 30 -20.23 -17.88 18.88
C GLU A 30 -19.89 -17.54 17.43
N GLU A 31 -20.86 -17.58 16.52
CA GLU A 31 -20.70 -17.17 15.12
C GLU A 31 -20.23 -15.71 15.00
N ALA A 32 -20.81 -14.79 15.78
CA ALA A 32 -20.36 -13.39 15.80
C ALA A 32 -18.92 -13.25 16.32
N SER A 33 -18.54 -14.02 17.34
CA SER A 33 -17.18 -14.04 17.88
C SER A 33 -16.18 -14.57 16.86
N GLU A 34 -16.50 -15.67 16.18
CA GLU A 34 -15.68 -16.24 15.11
C GLU A 34 -15.52 -15.26 13.94
N ASN A 35 -16.61 -14.59 13.52
CA ASN A 35 -16.56 -13.59 12.46
C ASN A 35 -15.68 -12.40 12.82
N VAL A 36 -15.76 -11.90 14.05
CA VAL A 36 -14.88 -10.82 14.52
C VAL A 36 -13.42 -11.27 14.56
N GLN A 37 -13.15 -12.48 15.04
CA GLN A 37 -11.79 -13.01 15.08
C GLN A 37 -11.21 -13.21 13.67
N ASN A 38 -12.01 -13.72 12.75
CA ASN A 38 -11.62 -13.88 11.34
C ASN A 38 -11.35 -12.52 10.69
N ALA A 39 -12.22 -11.53 10.89
CA ALA A 39 -12.01 -10.17 10.39
C ALA A 39 -10.73 -9.53 10.95
N GLN A 40 -10.41 -9.75 12.23
CA GLN A 40 -9.17 -9.27 12.84
C GLN A 40 -7.95 -9.92 12.19
N ASN A 41 -7.97 -11.25 12.01
CA ASN A 41 -6.87 -11.98 11.36
C ASN A 41 -6.65 -11.52 9.91
N GLU A 42 -7.73 -11.24 9.17
CA GLU A 42 -7.66 -10.69 7.81
C GLU A 42 -7.08 -9.28 7.79
N LEU A 43 -7.49 -8.42 8.72
CA LEU A 43 -6.95 -7.08 8.87
C LEU A 43 -5.45 -7.11 9.19
N ASP A 44 -5.03 -7.96 10.13
CA ASP A 44 -3.61 -8.10 10.50
C ASP A 44 -2.77 -8.57 9.30
N ARG A 45 -3.27 -9.56 8.54
CA ARG A 45 -2.62 -10.03 7.32
C ARG A 45 -2.55 -8.96 6.25
N ALA A 46 -3.62 -8.18 6.06
CA ALA A 46 -3.65 -7.08 5.11
C ALA A 46 -2.60 -6.00 5.47
N ASN A 47 -2.48 -5.67 6.75
CA ASN A 47 -1.48 -4.73 7.26
C ASN A 47 -0.05 -5.24 7.06
N GLU A 48 0.22 -6.52 7.33
CA GLU A 48 1.53 -7.14 7.07
C GLU A 48 1.90 -7.13 5.59
N ASN A 49 0.96 -7.49 4.72
CA ASN A 49 1.17 -7.48 3.28
C ASN A 49 1.44 -6.06 2.77
N TYR A 50 0.66 -5.09 3.25
CA TYR A 50 0.87 -3.68 2.95
C TYR A 50 2.27 -3.21 3.37
N ALA A 51 2.68 -3.51 4.61
CA ALA A 51 4.00 -3.14 5.13
C ALA A 51 5.15 -3.73 4.30
N LYS A 52 5.02 -4.98 3.84
CA LYS A 52 5.98 -5.61 2.94
C LYS A 52 6.01 -4.93 1.58
N GLU A 53 4.85 -4.66 0.99
CA GLU A 53 4.75 -4.05 -0.33
C GLU A 53 5.38 -2.64 -0.36
N ILE A 54 5.06 -1.78 0.61
CA ILE A 54 5.63 -0.43 0.67
C ILE A 54 7.15 -0.47 0.91
N ALA A 55 7.67 -1.44 1.68
CA ALA A 55 9.10 -1.58 1.90
C ALA A 55 9.84 -1.96 0.61
N VAL A 56 9.32 -2.96 -0.13
CA VAL A 56 9.88 -3.38 -1.42
C VAL A 56 9.81 -2.24 -2.43
N TYR A 57 8.67 -1.55 -2.51
CA TYR A 57 8.49 -0.45 -3.45
C TYR A 57 9.45 0.72 -3.18
N ARG A 58 9.64 1.10 -1.90
CA ARG A 58 10.63 2.13 -1.51
C ARG A 58 12.04 1.77 -1.97
N LEU A 59 12.47 0.53 -1.75
CA LEU A 59 13.81 0.08 -2.18
C LEU A 59 13.98 0.15 -3.69
N SER A 60 12.96 -0.23 -4.47
CA SER A 60 12.97 -0.11 -5.93
C SER A 60 13.14 1.35 -6.35
N VAL A 61 12.27 2.23 -5.85
CA VAL A 61 12.30 3.67 -6.18
C VAL A 61 13.62 4.32 -5.77
N GLU A 62 14.17 3.97 -4.61
CA GLU A 62 15.46 4.48 -4.16
C GLU A 62 16.62 4.02 -5.07
N SER A 63 16.53 2.82 -5.65
CA SER A 63 17.47 2.36 -6.66
C SER A 63 17.39 3.21 -7.92
N ASP A 64 16.18 3.38 -8.46
CA ASP A 64 15.94 4.11 -9.72
C ASP A 64 16.36 5.58 -9.59
N LEU A 65 16.01 6.22 -8.47
CA LEU A 65 16.41 7.61 -8.18
C LEU A 65 17.93 7.78 -8.01
N ARG A 66 18.63 6.78 -7.47
CA ARG A 66 20.10 6.81 -7.40
C ARG A 66 20.73 6.66 -8.78
N GLU A 67 20.18 5.78 -9.61
CA GLU A 67 20.64 5.64 -11.00
C GLU A 67 20.44 6.94 -11.78
N ASN A 68 19.30 7.59 -11.62
CA ASN A 68 19.02 8.89 -12.23
C ASN A 68 19.99 9.98 -11.75
N LYS A 69 20.32 10.02 -10.45
CA LYS A 69 21.37 10.92 -9.92
C LYS A 69 22.71 10.69 -10.60
N LEU A 70 23.11 9.44 -10.79
CA LEU A 70 24.36 9.09 -11.47
C LEU A 70 24.36 9.54 -12.94
N LYS A 71 23.26 9.31 -13.67
CA LYS A 71 23.09 9.78 -15.06
C LYS A 71 23.19 11.30 -15.14
N ILE A 72 22.53 12.02 -14.23
CA ILE A 72 22.57 13.49 -14.16
C ILE A 72 23.99 13.99 -13.89
N ALA A 73 24.71 13.39 -12.94
CA ALA A 73 26.10 13.75 -12.65
C ALA A 73 27.00 13.54 -13.88
N LYS A 74 26.86 12.40 -14.56
CA LYS A 74 27.59 12.12 -15.80
C LYS A 74 27.31 13.17 -16.88
N LEU A 75 26.06 13.60 -17.05
CA LEU A 75 25.71 14.65 -18.00
C LEU A 75 26.32 16.00 -17.62
N GLN A 76 26.44 16.33 -16.34
CA GLN A 76 27.11 17.55 -15.91
C GLN A 76 28.60 17.54 -16.20
N ASP A 77 29.26 16.40 -15.94
CA ASP A 77 30.71 16.27 -16.11
C ASP A 77 31.13 16.07 -17.58
N GLN A 78 30.18 15.77 -18.46
CA GLN A 78 30.44 15.58 -19.88
C GLN A 78 30.92 16.90 -20.51
N LYS A 79 32.17 16.88 -21.01
CA LYS A 79 32.73 17.98 -21.80
C LYS A 79 32.01 18.11 -23.13
N THR A 80 31.60 19.33 -23.47
CA THR A 80 30.92 19.64 -24.74
C THR A 80 31.49 20.90 -25.37
N PHE A 81 31.58 20.95 -26.70
CA PHE A 81 32.04 22.13 -27.45
C PHE A 81 30.87 22.88 -28.09
N LEU A 82 29.85 23.16 -27.29
CA LEU A 82 28.64 23.85 -27.73
C LEU A 82 28.82 25.36 -27.70
N LYS A 83 28.11 26.07 -28.59
CA LYS A 83 27.98 27.54 -28.51
C LYS A 83 27.34 27.93 -27.18
N GLU A 84 27.72 29.08 -26.64
CA GLU A 84 27.31 29.55 -25.30
C GLU A 84 25.80 29.47 -25.06
N GLY A 85 24.97 29.94 -25.99
CA GLY A 85 23.50 29.86 -25.85
C GLY A 85 22.97 28.42 -25.83
N VAL A 86 23.59 27.50 -26.57
CA VAL A 86 23.22 26.08 -26.57
C VAL A 86 23.68 25.40 -25.28
N LEU A 87 24.85 25.78 -24.77
CA LEU A 87 25.37 25.30 -23.48
C LEU A 87 24.48 25.74 -22.32
N ALA A 88 23.99 26.99 -22.33
CA ALA A 88 23.06 27.48 -21.32
C ALA A 88 21.77 26.64 -21.29
N VAL A 89 21.13 26.42 -22.44
CA VAL A 89 19.91 25.59 -22.56
C VAL A 89 20.18 24.14 -22.12
N ARG A 90 21.35 23.58 -22.47
CA ARG A 90 21.77 22.25 -22.02
C ARG A 90 21.82 22.18 -20.49
N ASN A 91 22.48 23.15 -19.86
CA ASN A 91 22.64 23.18 -18.41
C ASN A 91 21.32 23.39 -17.68
N GLU A 92 20.42 24.23 -18.21
CA GLU A 92 19.07 24.40 -17.66
C GLU A 92 18.28 23.10 -17.66
N LYS A 93 18.32 22.33 -18.76
CA LYS A 93 17.68 21.01 -18.84
C LYS A 93 18.23 20.04 -17.79
N ILE A 94 19.55 20.03 -17.58
CA ILE A 94 20.17 19.18 -16.56
C ILE A 94 19.73 19.59 -15.15
N VAL A 95 19.65 20.90 -14.87
CA VAL A 95 19.14 21.42 -13.59
C VAL A 95 17.67 21.04 -13.39
N ALA A 96 16.84 21.12 -14.43
CA ALA A 96 15.43 20.72 -14.36
C ALA A 96 15.28 19.22 -14.06
N MET A 97 16.07 18.35 -14.71
CA MET A 97 16.08 16.91 -14.44
C MET A 97 16.51 16.59 -13.00
N ARG A 98 17.54 17.30 -12.48
CA ARG A 98 17.94 17.20 -11.06
C ARG A 98 16.79 17.56 -10.13
N LYS A 99 16.18 18.71 -10.35
CA LYS A 99 15.06 19.17 -9.52
C LYS A 99 13.92 18.16 -9.50
N ARG A 100 13.55 17.62 -10.66
CA ARG A 100 12.49 16.60 -10.77
C ARG A 100 12.85 15.32 -10.01
N ASN A 101 14.11 14.88 -10.08
CA ASN A 101 14.58 13.72 -9.31
C ASN A 101 14.48 13.95 -7.80
N ASP A 102 14.90 15.13 -7.32
CA ASP A 102 14.84 15.49 -5.90
C ASP A 102 13.39 15.64 -5.39
N GLU A 103 12.49 16.14 -6.25
CA GLU A 103 11.05 16.21 -5.98
C GLU A 103 10.42 14.81 -5.83
N LEU A 104 10.78 13.86 -6.70
CA LEU A 104 10.34 12.47 -6.60
C LEU A 104 10.87 11.81 -5.32
N GLU A 105 12.14 12.03 -4.98
CA GLU A 105 12.73 11.54 -3.74
C GLU A 105 11.98 12.09 -2.51
N LEU A 106 11.68 13.39 -2.51
CA LEU A 106 10.91 14.01 -1.44
C LEU A 106 9.49 13.45 -1.34
N ARG A 107 8.81 13.22 -2.47
CA ARG A 107 7.47 12.62 -2.50
C ARG A 107 7.47 11.21 -1.92
N MET A 108 8.44 10.36 -2.30
CA MET A 108 8.56 9.02 -1.74
C MET A 108 8.81 9.06 -0.22
N ARG A 109 9.71 9.94 0.24
CA ARG A 109 9.97 10.15 1.68
C ARG A 109 8.76 10.65 2.45
N LYS A 110 7.88 11.43 1.82
CA LYS A 110 6.68 12.00 2.44
C LYS A 110 5.44 11.11 2.33
N TYR A 111 5.48 10.02 1.58
CA TYR A 111 4.36 9.11 1.46
C TYR A 111 4.02 8.45 2.81
N ARG A 112 2.76 8.54 3.21
CA ARG A 112 2.19 8.08 4.49
C ARG A 112 0.82 7.43 4.31
N GLY A 113 0.54 6.80 3.17
CA GLY A 113 -0.70 6.04 3.02
C GLY A 113 -0.74 4.89 4.02
N ASP A 114 -1.95 4.43 4.33
CA ASP A 114 -2.18 3.48 5.43
C ASP A 114 -2.66 2.12 4.94
N ASN A 115 -2.97 2.00 3.64
CA ASN A 115 -3.47 0.77 3.05
C ASN A 115 -2.97 0.56 1.62
N ALA A 116 -3.28 -0.62 1.06
CA ALA A 116 -2.83 -1.03 -0.27
C ALA A 116 -3.45 -0.20 -1.41
N GLU A 117 -4.67 0.32 -1.27
CA GLU A 117 -5.29 1.14 -2.31
C GLU A 117 -4.63 2.52 -2.39
N ASP A 118 -4.34 3.15 -1.24
CA ASP A 118 -3.57 4.40 -1.19
C ASP A 118 -2.21 4.24 -1.90
N LEU A 119 -1.57 3.09 -1.69
CA LEU A 119 -0.29 2.78 -2.31
C LEU A 119 -0.42 2.64 -3.82
N LYS A 120 -1.44 1.93 -4.28
CA LYS A 120 -1.69 1.70 -5.70
C LYS A 120 -1.96 3.01 -6.44
N GLU A 121 -2.76 3.90 -5.87
CA GLU A 121 -3.01 5.24 -6.43
C GLU A 121 -1.74 6.07 -6.48
N PHE A 122 -0.97 6.08 -5.38
CA PHE A 122 0.32 6.76 -5.33
C PHE A 122 1.29 6.24 -6.39
N ARG A 123 1.45 4.92 -6.48
CA ARG A 123 2.32 4.23 -7.45
C ARG A 123 1.97 4.60 -8.87
N HIS A 124 0.69 4.63 -9.23
CA HIS A 124 0.27 4.94 -10.60
C HIS A 124 0.83 6.28 -11.07
N LYS A 125 0.66 7.33 -10.26
CA LYS A 125 1.17 8.67 -10.59
C LYS A 125 2.68 8.74 -10.45
N PHE A 126 3.24 8.20 -9.36
CA PHE A 126 4.66 8.27 -9.07
C PHE A 126 5.48 7.58 -10.15
N ASP A 127 5.10 6.35 -10.54
CA ASP A 127 5.80 5.58 -11.56
C ASP A 127 5.71 6.24 -12.93
N SER A 128 4.59 6.91 -13.23
CA SER A 128 4.49 7.71 -14.45
C SER A 128 5.49 8.86 -14.47
N ASP A 129 5.57 9.61 -13.37
CA ASP A 129 6.48 10.74 -13.24
C ASP A 129 7.96 10.31 -13.28
N LEU A 130 8.27 9.15 -12.69
CA LEU A 130 9.60 8.54 -12.70
C LEU A 130 10.00 8.06 -14.12
N ARG A 131 9.11 7.34 -14.82
CA ARG A 131 9.35 6.90 -16.20
C ARG A 131 9.57 8.08 -17.16
N GLU A 132 8.84 9.17 -16.98
CA GLU A 132 9.03 10.37 -17.80
C GLU A 132 10.42 10.99 -17.58
N LEU A 133 10.89 11.04 -16.33
CA LEU A 133 12.24 11.50 -16.01
C LEU A 133 13.31 10.57 -16.61
N GLU A 134 13.15 9.25 -16.47
CA GLU A 134 14.07 8.26 -17.04
C GLU A 134 14.17 8.39 -18.57
N LYS A 135 13.02 8.54 -19.23
CA LYS A 135 12.97 8.79 -20.67
C LYS A 135 13.68 10.09 -21.03
N SER A 136 13.42 11.18 -20.29
CA SER A 136 14.10 12.46 -20.51
C SER A 136 15.62 12.34 -20.36
N LEU A 137 16.10 11.57 -19.38
CA LEU A 137 17.53 11.34 -19.16
C LEU A 137 18.15 10.52 -20.30
N LYS A 138 17.43 9.50 -20.78
CA LYS A 138 17.86 8.67 -21.90
C LYS A 138 17.94 9.48 -23.19
N ASP A 139 16.84 10.12 -23.58
CA ASP A 139 16.74 10.91 -24.81
C ASP A 139 17.82 12.01 -24.82
N PHE A 140 17.99 12.71 -23.70
CA PHE A 140 19.01 13.76 -23.57
C PHE A 140 20.45 13.22 -23.62
N GLY A 141 20.69 12.03 -23.06
CA GLY A 141 21.99 11.38 -23.09
C GLY A 141 22.36 10.88 -24.49
N GLU A 142 21.41 10.36 -25.25
CA GLU A 142 21.60 9.93 -26.65
C GLU A 142 21.87 11.13 -27.57
N ASP A 143 21.13 12.23 -27.40
CA ASP A 143 21.34 13.48 -28.13
C ASP A 143 22.72 14.10 -27.85
N ALA A 144 23.27 13.92 -26.64
CA ALA A 144 24.57 14.47 -26.27
C ALA A 144 25.77 13.69 -26.82
N ILE A 145 25.55 12.50 -27.40
CA ILE A 145 26.59 11.65 -28.02
C ILE A 145 26.67 11.89 -29.54
N ARG A 146 25.64 12.49 -30.12
CA ARG A 146 25.50 12.72 -31.56
C ARG A 146 26.02 14.09 -31.99
#